data_AF-A0A924B620-F1
#
_entry.id   AF-A0A924B620-F1
#
_cell.length_a   1.000
_cell.length_b   1.000
_cell.length_c   1.000
_cell.angle_alpha   90.00
_cell.angle_beta   90.00
_cell.angle_gamma   90.00
#
_symmetry.space_group_name_H-M   'P 1'
#
loop_
_entity.id
_entity.type
_entity.pdbx_description
1 polymer ?
#
loop_
_entity_poly.entity_id
_entity_poly.type
_entity_poly.pdbx_seq_one_letter_code
_entity_poly.pdbx_strand_id
1 'polypeptide(L)'
;MQSIAPAAGVVPARAHAHAAAASMVNAFDYVNQTPVPISAHALSSTKDAVLRTAVTNASRVMTFLHDTFGRNGVDGHGQKLDVVVHVTQPEDWGLGMPDTGGDDARGAAHGLRRGATAEVPMNNAFWDSESAKMYLGDGDGAMFTPLGGSVDIIAHETGHAVLDSEVKMSFDPTESPTAPQQGALHESFGDVLGALIEGDWQIGEDTFTPGTPGDAIRDLSKPEQFTDMREVGSETEPHLLADIPNLAAYRAAQA
;
A
#
# COMPACT_ATOMS: atom_id res chain seq x y z
N MET A 1 4.31 -45.81 -7.95
CA MET A 1 3.54 -44.60 -7.60
C MET A 1 4.40 -43.42 -7.99
N GLN A 2 3.91 -42.60 -8.92
CA GLN A 2 4.67 -41.58 -9.65
C GLN A 2 4.99 -40.37 -8.75
N SER A 3 6.18 -39.79 -8.94
CA SER A 3 6.59 -38.53 -8.31
C SER A 3 5.78 -37.37 -8.88
N ILE A 4 5.24 -36.52 -8.01
CA ILE A 4 4.51 -35.31 -8.40
C ILE A 4 5.52 -34.15 -8.37
N ALA A 5 5.70 -33.49 -9.51
CA ALA A 5 6.51 -32.28 -9.66
C ALA A 5 5.74 -31.06 -9.10
N PRO A 6 6.42 -29.98 -8.67
CA PRO A 6 5.76 -28.81 -8.11
C PRO A 6 4.98 -28.05 -9.20
N ALA A 7 3.83 -27.51 -8.82
CA ALA A 7 2.95 -26.75 -9.69
C ALA A 7 3.60 -25.42 -10.10
N ALA A 8 3.91 -25.28 -11.39
CA ALA A 8 4.22 -23.99 -11.99
C ALA A 8 2.90 -23.25 -12.27
N GLY A 9 2.47 -22.41 -11.34
CA GLY A 9 1.32 -21.52 -11.49
C GLY A 9 1.76 -20.10 -11.85
N VAL A 10 2.30 -19.88 -13.05
CA VAL A 10 2.44 -18.53 -13.60
C VAL A 10 1.33 -18.35 -14.63
N VAL A 11 0.35 -17.51 -14.30
CA VAL A 11 -0.67 -17.06 -15.25
C VAL A 11 0.06 -16.26 -16.34
N PRO A 12 -0.05 -16.61 -17.63
CA PRO A 12 0.71 -15.94 -18.67
C PRO A 12 0.12 -14.54 -18.91
N ALA A 13 0.93 -13.51 -18.69
CA ALA A 13 0.61 -12.13 -19.02
C ALA A 13 0.30 -12.00 -20.52
N ARG A 14 -0.93 -11.59 -20.85
CA ARG A 14 -1.36 -11.39 -22.25
C ARG A 14 -0.89 -10.01 -22.70
N ALA A 15 -0.08 -9.97 -23.77
CA ALA A 15 0.62 -8.79 -24.30
C ALA A 15 -0.25 -7.59 -24.78
N HIS A 16 -1.51 -7.50 -24.39
CA HIS A 16 -2.39 -6.34 -24.62
C HIS A 16 -2.46 -5.35 -23.43
N ALA A 17 -1.80 -5.68 -22.31
CA ALA A 17 -1.99 -5.02 -21.01
C ALA A 17 -1.35 -3.61 -20.87
N HIS A 18 -0.28 -3.29 -21.61
CA HIS A 18 0.50 -2.08 -21.32
C HIS A 18 -0.19 -0.74 -21.64
N ALA A 19 -1.18 -0.70 -22.55
CA ALA A 19 -1.84 0.55 -22.92
C ALA A 19 -3.10 0.87 -22.08
N ALA A 20 -3.75 -0.15 -21.49
CA ALA A 20 -4.91 0.04 -20.61
C ALA A 20 -4.49 0.49 -19.19
N ALA A 21 -3.33 0.02 -18.72
CA ALA A 21 -2.75 0.27 -17.39
C ALA A 21 -2.62 1.77 -17.01
N ALA A 22 -1.97 2.56 -17.87
CA ALA A 22 -1.71 3.98 -17.61
C ALA A 22 -2.98 4.86 -17.63
N SER A 23 -4.11 4.31 -18.09
CA SER A 23 -5.39 5.04 -18.10
C SER A 23 -6.11 5.01 -16.75
N MET A 24 -5.74 4.08 -15.86
CA MET A 24 -6.42 3.82 -14.57
C MET A 24 -5.75 4.51 -13.37
N VAL A 25 -4.68 5.25 -13.59
CA VAL A 25 -3.93 5.95 -12.53
C VAL A 25 -3.91 7.45 -12.83
N ASN A 26 -4.17 8.26 -11.81
CA ASN A 26 -3.85 9.68 -11.80
C ASN A 26 -2.68 9.91 -10.85
N ALA A 27 -1.85 10.91 -11.13
CA ALA A 27 -0.70 11.23 -10.32
C ALA A 27 -0.70 12.70 -9.91
N PHE A 28 -0.28 12.97 -8.68
CA PHE A 28 -0.16 14.28 -8.08
C PHE A 28 1.18 14.38 -7.37
N ASP A 29 1.66 15.60 -7.19
CA ASP A 29 2.89 15.93 -6.50
C ASP A 29 2.55 16.92 -5.38
N TYR A 30 2.79 16.47 -4.14
CA TYR A 30 2.46 17.21 -2.94
C TYR A 30 3.32 18.47 -2.80
N VAL A 31 4.64 18.35 -2.97
CA VAL A 31 5.60 19.45 -2.86
C VAL A 31 5.37 20.51 -3.95
N ASN A 32 5.12 20.06 -5.18
CA ASN A 32 4.83 20.95 -6.30
C ASN A 32 3.35 21.39 -6.36
N GLN A 33 2.54 21.00 -5.38
CA GLN A 33 1.15 21.43 -5.18
C GLN A 33 0.28 21.29 -6.42
N THR A 34 0.33 20.16 -7.11
CA THR A 34 -0.49 19.97 -8.31
C THR A 34 -1.97 19.82 -7.92
N PRO A 35 -2.86 20.79 -8.23
CA PRO A 35 -4.26 20.73 -7.78
C PRO A 35 -5.12 19.83 -8.69
N VAL A 36 -4.57 19.40 -9.81
CA VAL A 36 -5.18 18.51 -10.81
C VAL A 36 -4.17 17.42 -11.19
N PRO A 37 -4.63 16.27 -11.71
CA PRO A 37 -3.73 15.21 -12.15
C PRO A 37 -2.67 15.71 -13.14
N ILE A 38 -1.43 15.27 -12.93
CA ILE A 38 -0.32 15.49 -13.85
C ILE A 38 -0.67 14.83 -15.19
N SER A 39 -0.63 15.61 -16.27
CA SER A 39 -1.01 15.11 -17.59
C SER A 39 -0.12 13.95 -18.05
N ALA A 40 -0.68 13.04 -18.86
CA ALA A 40 0.07 11.93 -19.45
C ALA A 40 1.32 12.41 -20.22
N HIS A 41 1.25 13.56 -20.90
CA HIS A 41 2.40 14.13 -21.59
C HIS A 41 3.51 14.55 -20.60
N ALA A 42 3.15 15.21 -19.50
CA ALA A 42 4.09 15.58 -18.45
C ALA A 42 4.69 14.34 -17.76
N LEU A 43 3.88 13.31 -17.46
CA LEU A 43 4.38 12.04 -16.91
C LEU A 43 5.37 11.35 -17.86
N SER A 44 5.09 11.32 -19.16
CA SER A 44 5.99 10.69 -20.15
C SER A 44 7.34 11.39 -20.32
N SER A 45 7.45 12.65 -19.89
CA SER A 45 8.66 13.47 -20.05
C SER A 45 9.29 13.89 -18.72
N THR A 46 8.71 13.49 -17.58
CA THR A 46 9.20 13.91 -16.27
C THR A 46 10.58 13.31 -15.97
N LYS A 47 11.44 14.13 -15.36
CA LYS A 47 12.74 13.69 -14.85
C LYS A 47 12.65 13.17 -13.42
N ASP A 48 11.53 13.38 -12.75
CA ASP A 48 11.28 12.88 -11.41
C ASP A 48 11.24 11.34 -11.37
N ALA A 49 12.19 10.72 -10.69
CA ALA A 49 12.28 9.26 -10.62
C ALA A 49 11.27 8.64 -9.65
N VAL A 50 10.92 9.35 -8.57
CA VAL A 50 9.95 8.87 -7.57
C VAL A 50 8.57 8.83 -8.21
N LEU A 51 8.16 9.93 -8.85
CA LEU A 51 6.89 10.02 -9.57
C LEU A 51 6.77 8.94 -10.66
N ARG A 52 7.80 8.74 -11.50
CA ARG A 52 7.75 7.71 -12.54
C ARG A 52 7.61 6.30 -11.96
N THR A 53 8.34 5.99 -10.89
CA THR A 53 8.36 4.66 -10.28
C THR A 53 7.01 4.38 -9.63
N ALA A 54 6.50 5.31 -8.82
CA ALA A 54 5.20 5.19 -8.19
C ALA A 54 4.07 4.98 -9.20
N VAL A 55 4.03 5.77 -10.28
CA VAL A 55 3.02 5.62 -11.35
C VAL A 55 3.16 4.29 -12.08
N THR A 56 4.39 3.80 -12.28
CA THR A 56 4.64 2.51 -12.93
C THR A 56 4.12 1.36 -12.06
N ASN A 57 4.45 1.35 -10.77
CA ASN A 57 3.98 0.33 -9.83
C ASN A 57 2.47 0.39 -9.62
N ALA A 58 1.88 1.58 -9.46
CA ALA A 58 0.42 1.75 -9.43
C ALA A 58 -0.26 1.23 -10.70
N SER A 59 0.34 1.46 -11.87
CA SER A 59 -0.18 0.93 -13.13
C SER A 59 -0.12 -0.61 -13.17
N ARG A 60 0.94 -1.23 -12.60
CA ARG A 60 1.04 -2.69 -12.48
C ARG A 60 -0.07 -3.24 -11.59
N VAL A 61 -0.33 -2.63 -10.44
CA VAL A 61 -1.38 -3.05 -9.51
C VAL A 61 -2.77 -2.96 -10.16
N MET A 62 -3.10 -1.82 -10.76
CA MET A 62 -4.40 -1.65 -11.42
C MET A 62 -4.58 -2.60 -12.61
N THR A 63 -3.51 -2.91 -13.33
CA THR A 63 -3.52 -3.90 -14.40
C THR A 63 -3.78 -5.30 -13.87
N PHE A 64 -3.14 -5.68 -12.77
CA PHE A 64 -3.37 -6.97 -12.13
C PHE A 64 -4.84 -7.11 -11.69
N LEU A 65 -5.41 -6.09 -11.03
CA LEU A 65 -6.81 -6.10 -10.63
C LEU A 65 -7.75 -6.28 -11.83
N HIS A 66 -7.48 -5.56 -12.92
CA HIS A 66 -8.26 -5.65 -14.15
C HIS A 66 -8.11 -7.01 -14.84
N ASP A 67 -6.89 -7.47 -15.10
CA ASP A 67 -6.63 -8.65 -15.92
C ASP A 67 -6.93 -9.96 -15.17
N THR A 68 -6.71 -9.98 -13.85
CA THR A 68 -6.94 -11.16 -13.01
C THR A 68 -8.39 -11.26 -12.56
N PHE A 69 -9.00 -10.16 -12.13
CA PHE A 69 -10.33 -10.17 -11.52
C PHE A 69 -11.43 -9.49 -12.36
N GLY A 70 -11.08 -8.92 -13.52
CA GLY A 70 -12.04 -8.15 -14.32
C GLY A 70 -12.47 -6.84 -13.66
N ARG A 71 -11.75 -6.36 -12.64
CA ARG A 71 -12.12 -5.17 -11.88
C ARG A 71 -11.85 -3.90 -12.69
N ASN A 72 -12.85 -3.03 -12.83
CA ASN A 72 -12.72 -1.75 -13.53
C ASN A 72 -12.46 -0.62 -12.52
N GLY A 73 -11.21 -0.25 -12.28
CA GLY A 73 -10.87 0.79 -11.29
C GLY A 73 -10.89 0.28 -9.84
N VAL A 74 -10.60 1.18 -8.88
CA VAL A 74 -10.53 0.82 -7.45
C VAL A 74 -11.89 0.48 -6.87
N ASP A 75 -12.98 1.04 -7.43
CA ASP A 75 -14.36 0.84 -7.02
C ASP A 75 -15.15 -0.18 -7.88
N GLY A 76 -14.49 -0.80 -8.87
CA GLY A 76 -15.15 -1.68 -9.85
C GLY A 76 -16.05 -0.96 -10.87
N HIS A 77 -16.14 0.37 -10.82
CA HIS A 77 -16.99 1.21 -11.67
C HIS A 77 -16.21 2.29 -12.46
N GLY A 78 -14.88 2.21 -12.47
CA GLY A 78 -13.99 3.03 -13.28
C GLY A 78 -13.32 4.17 -12.51
N GLN A 79 -13.45 4.21 -11.17
CA GLN A 79 -12.65 5.12 -10.36
C GLN A 79 -11.17 4.78 -10.53
N LYS A 80 -10.39 5.79 -10.93
CA LYS A 80 -8.95 5.67 -11.06
C LYS A 80 -8.29 5.68 -9.68
N LEU A 81 -7.11 5.10 -9.59
CA LEU A 81 -6.26 5.25 -8.41
C LEU A 81 -5.54 6.61 -8.48
N ASP A 82 -5.83 7.48 -7.54
CA ASP A 82 -5.16 8.77 -7.38
C ASP A 82 -3.93 8.59 -6.46
N VAL A 83 -2.73 8.78 -7.01
CA VAL A 83 -1.45 8.62 -6.30
C VAL A 83 -0.79 9.98 -6.08
N VAL A 84 -0.44 10.30 -4.84
CA VAL A 84 0.22 11.54 -4.43
C VAL A 84 1.63 11.22 -3.93
N VAL A 85 2.66 11.72 -4.60
CA VAL A 85 4.08 11.53 -4.21
C VAL A 85 4.65 12.75 -3.50
N HIS A 86 5.85 12.60 -2.94
CA HIS A 86 6.59 13.64 -2.20
C HIS A 86 5.83 14.14 -0.98
N VAL A 87 5.07 13.26 -0.33
CA VAL A 87 4.30 13.63 0.85
C VAL A 87 5.28 13.81 2.01
N THR A 88 5.17 14.96 2.68
CA THR A 88 6.01 15.34 3.81
C THR A 88 5.18 15.37 5.08
N GLN A 89 5.79 15.07 6.22
CA GLN A 89 5.13 15.17 7.53
C GLN A 89 5.66 16.38 8.32
N PRO A 90 4.84 17.02 9.17
CA PRO A 90 5.34 17.98 10.15
C PRO A 90 6.32 17.34 11.15
N GLU A 91 7.32 18.10 11.63
CA GLU A 91 8.35 17.62 12.58
C GLU A 91 7.78 17.06 13.90
N ASP A 92 6.61 17.51 14.33
CA ASP A 92 5.97 17.15 15.61
C ASP A 92 5.13 15.86 15.56
N TRP A 93 5.15 15.15 14.42
CA TRP A 93 4.32 13.97 14.17
C TRP A 93 4.93 12.64 14.65
N GLY A 94 6.18 12.65 15.15
CA GLY A 94 6.82 11.49 15.78
C GLY A 94 7.12 10.31 14.82
N LEU A 95 8.01 9.40 15.25
CA LEU A 95 8.41 8.18 14.51
C LEU A 95 7.43 7.00 14.68
N GLY A 96 6.30 7.24 15.33
CA GLY A 96 5.29 6.23 15.63
C GLY A 96 3.93 6.78 15.26
N MET A 97 3.57 6.63 13.99
CA MET A 97 2.16 6.48 13.65
C MET A 97 1.80 5.05 14.02
N PRO A 98 1.01 4.80 15.07
CA PRO A 98 0.10 3.68 14.99
C PRO A 98 -0.85 4.04 13.86
N ASP A 99 -0.89 3.25 12.79
CA ASP A 99 -2.00 3.37 11.84
C ASP A 99 -3.26 2.89 12.59
N THR A 100 -3.84 3.83 13.34
CA THR A 100 -5.04 3.63 14.14
C THR A 100 -6.26 3.74 13.27
N GLY A 101 -6.33 3.00 12.16
CA GLY A 101 -7.50 2.99 11.30
C GLY A 101 -7.94 4.42 10.97
N GLY A 102 -7.02 5.19 10.42
CA GLY A 102 -7.29 6.43 9.69
C GLY A 102 -7.65 7.71 10.44
N ASP A 103 -7.98 7.80 11.73
CA ASP A 103 -8.51 9.08 12.27
C ASP A 103 -7.49 10.21 12.51
N ASP A 104 -6.24 9.90 12.80
CA ASP A 104 -5.18 10.88 13.09
C ASP A 104 -4.45 11.36 11.83
N ALA A 105 -4.20 10.48 10.85
CA ALA A 105 -3.71 10.84 9.52
C ALA A 105 -4.75 11.66 8.71
N ARG A 106 -6.06 11.35 8.86
CA ARG A 106 -7.21 12.08 8.26
C ARG A 106 -7.13 13.59 8.47
N GLY A 107 -6.81 14.02 9.69
CA GLY A 107 -6.85 15.44 10.09
C GLY A 107 -5.81 16.35 9.42
N ALA A 108 -4.64 15.82 9.04
CA ALA A 108 -3.56 16.67 8.51
C ALA A 108 -3.46 16.73 7.01
N ALA A 109 -3.78 15.65 6.29
CA ALA A 109 -3.83 15.69 4.83
C ALA A 109 -4.80 16.79 4.34
N HIS A 110 -5.90 17.00 5.07
CA HIS A 110 -6.94 17.99 4.77
C HIS A 110 -6.60 19.44 5.20
N GLY A 111 -5.55 19.67 6.00
CA GLY A 111 -5.29 20.96 6.68
C GLY A 111 -4.00 21.72 6.28
N LEU A 112 -3.15 21.16 5.41
CA LEU A 112 -1.80 21.69 5.19
C LEU A 112 -1.76 22.97 4.33
N ARG A 113 -1.80 24.14 5.00
CA ARG A 113 -1.23 25.41 4.49
C ARG A 113 0.17 25.59 5.09
N ARG A 114 1.17 25.85 4.24
CA ARG A 114 2.56 26.08 4.65
C ARG A 114 2.70 27.14 5.74
N GLY A 115 3.39 26.77 6.81
CA GLY A 115 3.96 27.64 7.83
C GLY A 115 5.38 27.22 8.20
N ALA A 116 6.36 27.41 7.31
CA ALA A 116 7.79 27.58 7.58
C ALA A 116 8.50 26.72 8.68
N THR A 117 8.16 25.45 8.87
CA THR A 117 9.00 24.45 9.58
C THR A 117 9.65 23.53 8.55
N ALA A 118 10.78 22.86 8.87
CA ALA A 118 11.48 22.06 7.88
C ALA A 118 10.61 20.84 7.52
N GLU A 119 10.32 20.67 6.23
CA GLU A 119 9.56 19.52 5.75
C GLU A 119 10.40 18.26 5.97
N VAL A 120 9.94 17.37 6.86
CA VAL A 120 10.61 16.09 7.13
C VAL A 120 10.07 15.06 6.14
N PRO A 121 10.94 14.25 5.51
CA PRO A 121 10.49 13.13 4.70
C PRO A 121 9.58 12.21 5.50
N MET A 122 8.45 11.81 4.92
CA MET A 122 7.51 10.89 5.56
C MET A 122 7.98 9.45 5.36
N ASN A 123 8.14 8.71 6.46
CA ASN A 123 8.44 7.27 6.49
C ASN A 123 7.14 6.45 6.48
N ASN A 124 6.19 6.82 5.64
CA ASN A 124 4.89 6.16 5.57
C ASN A 124 4.27 6.23 4.17
N ALA A 125 3.33 5.33 3.93
CA ALA A 125 2.37 5.35 2.83
C ALA A 125 0.99 5.10 3.44
N PHE A 126 -0.06 5.69 2.86
CA PHE A 126 -1.42 5.42 3.32
C PHE A 126 -2.46 5.73 2.25
N TRP A 127 -3.56 4.98 2.27
CA TRP A 127 -4.81 5.33 1.62
C TRP A 127 -5.69 6.21 2.52
N ASP A 128 -6.17 7.31 1.97
CA ASP A 128 -7.16 8.17 2.62
C ASP A 128 -8.52 8.04 1.93
N SER A 129 -9.46 7.45 2.66
CA SER A 129 -10.85 7.26 2.24
C SER A 129 -11.62 8.57 2.00
N GLU A 130 -11.26 9.68 2.67
CA GLU A 130 -11.99 10.95 2.54
C GLU A 130 -11.65 11.65 1.22
N SER A 131 -10.35 11.80 0.93
CA SER A 131 -9.93 12.35 -0.36
C SER A 131 -9.95 11.32 -1.50
N ALA A 132 -10.10 10.03 -1.17
CA ALA A 132 -9.99 8.89 -2.08
C ALA A 132 -8.66 8.87 -2.84
N LYS A 133 -7.55 9.05 -2.09
CA LYS A 133 -6.19 9.10 -2.63
C LYS A 133 -5.21 8.30 -1.81
N MET A 134 -4.19 7.80 -2.49
CA MET A 134 -3.00 7.22 -1.87
C MET A 134 -1.93 8.30 -1.72
N TYR A 135 -1.31 8.38 -0.55
CA TYR A 135 -0.24 9.30 -0.20
C TYR A 135 1.05 8.51 0.04
N LEU A 136 2.13 8.91 -0.64
CA LEU A 136 3.41 8.21 -0.63
C LEU A 136 4.53 9.15 -0.16
N GLY A 137 5.18 8.76 0.93
CA GLY A 137 6.36 9.43 1.44
C GLY A 137 7.63 9.08 0.66
N ASP A 138 8.60 10.01 0.69
CA ASP A 138 9.91 9.81 0.08
C ASP A 138 10.87 8.99 0.96
N GLY A 139 10.50 8.73 2.21
CA GLY A 139 11.38 8.09 3.20
C GLY A 139 12.56 8.98 3.60
N ASP A 140 13.16 8.68 4.76
CA ASP A 140 14.31 9.39 5.29
C ASP A 140 15.67 8.92 4.73
N GLY A 141 15.66 7.89 3.88
CA GLY A 141 16.84 7.24 3.31
C GLY A 141 17.59 6.31 4.27
N ALA A 142 17.10 6.13 5.50
CA ALA A 142 17.66 5.26 6.52
C ALA A 142 16.70 4.10 6.86
N MET A 143 15.46 4.42 7.23
CA MET A 143 14.40 3.45 7.46
C MET A 143 13.66 3.11 6.17
N PHE A 144 13.40 4.11 5.33
CA PHE A 144 12.74 3.90 4.04
C PHE A 144 13.44 4.69 2.93
N THR A 145 13.54 4.07 1.75
CA THR A 145 13.62 4.81 0.49
C THR A 145 12.20 5.21 0.03
N PRO A 146 12.01 5.93 -1.09
CA PRO A 146 10.67 6.36 -1.49
C PRO A 146 9.69 5.18 -1.59
N LEU A 147 8.62 5.21 -0.79
CA LEU A 147 7.76 4.04 -0.58
C LEU A 147 6.98 3.63 -1.83
N GLY A 148 6.76 4.57 -2.77
CA GLY A 148 6.24 4.27 -4.11
C GLY A 148 7.16 3.39 -4.96
N GLY A 149 8.38 3.11 -4.49
CA GLY A 149 9.32 2.15 -5.07
C GLY A 149 8.89 0.69 -4.94
N SER A 150 8.12 0.35 -3.91
CA SER A 150 7.64 -1.01 -3.61
C SER A 150 6.31 -1.25 -4.32
N VAL A 151 6.17 -2.33 -5.09
CA VAL A 151 4.90 -2.62 -5.78
C VAL A 151 3.87 -3.23 -4.82
N ASP A 152 4.31 -4.05 -3.88
CA ASP A 152 3.52 -4.57 -2.77
C ASP A 152 3.00 -3.50 -1.80
N ILE A 153 3.75 -2.44 -1.47
CA ILE A 153 3.23 -1.31 -0.67
C ILE A 153 2.11 -0.62 -1.45
N ILE A 154 2.31 -0.33 -2.74
CA ILE A 154 1.24 0.27 -3.55
C ILE A 154 0.04 -0.68 -3.67
N ALA A 155 0.27 -1.99 -3.77
CA ALA A 155 -0.79 -2.97 -3.79
C ALA A 155 -1.56 -3.01 -2.46
N HIS A 156 -0.84 -2.94 -1.34
CA HIS A 156 -1.40 -2.89 0.00
C HIS A 156 -2.34 -1.69 0.16
N GLU A 157 -1.87 -0.49 -0.15
CA GLU A 157 -2.68 0.73 -0.09
C GLU A 157 -3.86 0.70 -1.08
N THR A 158 -3.68 0.08 -2.26
CA THR A 158 -4.79 -0.13 -3.20
C THR A 158 -5.81 -1.12 -2.65
N GLY A 159 -5.38 -2.08 -1.83
CA GLY A 159 -6.24 -3.02 -1.11
C GLY A 159 -7.23 -2.32 -0.20
N HIS A 160 -6.79 -1.29 0.53
CA HIS A 160 -7.68 -0.43 1.31
C HIS A 160 -8.72 0.27 0.44
N ALA A 161 -8.29 0.90 -0.68
CA ALA A 161 -9.20 1.56 -1.61
C ALA A 161 -10.27 0.60 -2.16
N VAL A 162 -9.86 -0.64 -2.47
CA VAL A 162 -10.79 -1.68 -2.91
C VAL A 162 -11.76 -2.03 -1.80
N LEU A 163 -11.29 -2.30 -0.58
CA LEU A 163 -12.17 -2.70 0.51
C LEU A 163 -13.16 -1.60 0.91
N ASP A 164 -12.73 -0.34 0.99
CA ASP A 164 -13.61 0.80 1.28
C ASP A 164 -14.76 0.91 0.27
N SER A 165 -14.52 0.53 -0.98
CA SER A 165 -15.53 0.55 -2.03
C SER A 165 -16.53 -0.62 -1.97
N GLU A 166 -16.13 -1.74 -1.35
CA GLU A 166 -16.92 -2.98 -1.34
C GLU A 166 -17.66 -3.19 -0.01
N VAL A 167 -17.01 -2.88 1.11
CA VAL A 167 -17.48 -3.22 2.45
C VAL A 167 -17.29 -2.05 3.40
N LYS A 168 -18.37 -1.69 4.10
CA LYS A 168 -18.32 -0.71 5.18
C LYS A 168 -17.93 -1.41 6.47
N MET A 169 -16.65 -1.35 6.82
CA MET A 169 -16.16 -1.82 8.11
C MET A 169 -16.26 -0.68 9.15
N SER A 170 -16.52 -1.04 10.40
CA SER A 170 -16.38 -0.10 11.52
C SER A 170 -15.13 -0.50 12.30
N PHE A 171 -14.20 0.44 12.39
CA PHE A 171 -12.94 0.29 13.13
C PHE A 171 -13.04 0.88 14.55
N ASP A 172 -14.20 1.44 14.92
CA ASP A 172 -14.45 1.93 16.27
C ASP A 172 -14.85 0.77 17.19
N PRO A 173 -14.05 0.42 18.22
CA PRO A 173 -14.37 -0.66 19.15
C PRO A 173 -15.61 -0.38 20.01
N THR A 174 -16.08 0.88 20.07
CA THR A 174 -17.33 1.25 20.73
C THR A 174 -18.56 0.99 19.85
N GLU A 175 -18.38 0.96 18.53
CA GLU A 175 -19.43 0.66 17.56
C GLU A 175 -19.47 -0.84 17.20
N SER A 176 -18.32 -1.51 17.17
CA SER A 176 -18.19 -2.91 16.79
C SER A 176 -17.26 -3.69 17.74
N PRO A 177 -17.74 -4.74 18.44
CA PRO A 177 -16.87 -5.57 19.27
C PRO A 177 -15.86 -6.39 18.45
N THR A 178 -16.01 -6.43 17.12
CA THR A 178 -15.08 -7.08 16.20
C THR A 178 -14.20 -6.11 15.43
N ALA A 179 -14.21 -4.82 15.78
CA ALA A 179 -13.41 -3.79 15.11
C ALA A 179 -11.93 -4.19 14.95
N PRO A 180 -11.24 -4.78 15.97
CA PRO A 180 -9.86 -5.23 15.80
C PRO A 180 -9.68 -6.32 14.73
N GLN A 181 -10.60 -7.30 14.66
CA GLN A 181 -10.51 -8.34 13.64
C GLN A 181 -10.91 -7.83 12.25
N GLN A 182 -11.81 -6.84 12.18
CA GLN A 182 -12.13 -6.17 10.92
C GLN A 182 -10.92 -5.42 10.39
N GLY A 183 -10.23 -4.66 11.25
CA GLY A 183 -8.94 -4.05 10.93
C GLY A 183 -7.91 -5.07 10.46
N ALA A 184 -7.71 -6.16 11.21
CA ALA A 184 -6.76 -7.21 10.85
C ALA A 184 -7.02 -7.84 9.47
N LEU A 185 -8.29 -8.04 9.11
CA LEU A 185 -8.69 -8.54 7.79
C LEU A 185 -8.48 -7.48 6.70
N HIS A 186 -8.67 -6.21 7.04
CA HIS A 186 -8.45 -5.08 6.14
C HIS A 186 -6.97 -4.96 5.76
N GLU A 187 -6.08 -4.99 6.76
CA GLU A 187 -4.62 -5.05 6.58
C GLU A 187 -4.16 -6.26 5.77
N SER A 188 -4.63 -7.45 6.18
CA SER A 188 -4.25 -8.70 5.53
C SER A 188 -4.70 -8.78 4.08
N PHE A 189 -5.80 -8.15 3.71
CA PHE A 189 -6.22 -8.07 2.30
C PHE A 189 -5.20 -7.32 1.45
N GLY A 190 -4.70 -6.18 1.95
CA GLY A 190 -3.64 -5.42 1.29
C GLY A 190 -2.35 -6.24 1.16
N ASP A 191 -1.92 -6.89 2.24
CA ASP A 191 -0.74 -7.75 2.26
C ASP A 191 -0.82 -8.91 1.27
N VAL A 192 -1.94 -9.63 1.26
CA VAL A 192 -2.15 -10.75 0.33
C VAL A 192 -2.20 -10.26 -1.11
N LEU A 193 -2.80 -9.10 -1.38
CA LEU A 193 -2.79 -8.51 -2.72
C LEU A 193 -1.36 -8.15 -3.16
N GLY A 194 -0.55 -7.57 -2.27
CA GLY A 194 0.87 -7.29 -2.50
C GLY A 194 1.65 -8.54 -2.85
N ALA A 195 1.60 -9.56 -1.98
CA ALA A 195 2.24 -10.85 -2.18
C ALA A 195 1.88 -11.51 -3.53
N LEU A 196 0.60 -11.45 -3.93
CA LEU A 196 0.16 -12.01 -5.21
C LEU A 196 0.71 -11.26 -6.44
N ILE A 197 0.95 -9.95 -6.33
CA ILE A 197 1.45 -9.10 -7.41
C ILE A 197 2.97 -9.16 -7.51
N GLU A 198 3.66 -9.12 -6.37
CA GLU A 198 5.12 -9.24 -6.23
C GLU A 198 5.59 -10.63 -6.68
N GLY A 199 4.89 -11.67 -6.20
CA GLY A 199 5.26 -13.07 -6.43
C GLY A 199 6.08 -13.69 -5.31
N ASP A 200 6.14 -13.06 -4.14
CA ASP A 200 6.68 -13.63 -2.90
C ASP A 200 5.75 -13.35 -1.71
N TRP A 201 6.25 -13.52 -0.48
CA TRP A 201 5.46 -13.42 0.75
C TRP A 201 6.00 -12.35 1.71
N GLN A 202 6.94 -11.53 1.25
CA GLN A 202 7.47 -10.39 1.99
C GLN A 202 6.67 -9.14 1.64
N ILE A 203 6.67 -8.17 2.55
CA ILE A 203 6.02 -6.87 2.34
C ILE A 203 7.02 -5.76 2.66
N GLY A 204 7.29 -4.91 1.69
CA GLY A 204 8.06 -3.67 1.77
C GLY A 204 9.57 -3.86 1.65
N GLU A 205 10.08 -5.05 1.37
CA GLU A 205 11.52 -5.35 1.31
C GLU A 205 12.28 -4.53 0.25
N ASP A 206 11.60 -4.04 -0.78
CA ASP A 206 12.19 -3.21 -1.83
C ASP A 206 12.56 -1.79 -1.34
N THR A 207 11.91 -1.31 -0.27
CA THR A 207 12.07 0.07 0.21
C THR A 207 12.47 0.17 1.68
N PHE A 208 12.20 -0.86 2.48
CA PHE A 208 12.50 -0.93 3.89
C PHE A 208 13.99 -1.17 4.14
N THR A 209 14.52 -0.42 5.11
CA THR A 209 15.91 -0.37 5.55
C THR A 209 16.95 -0.67 4.44
N PRO A 210 17.22 0.25 3.51
CA PRO A 210 18.11 0.00 2.35
C PRO A 210 19.53 -0.46 2.69
N GLY A 211 19.95 -0.33 3.95
CA GLY A 211 21.23 -0.82 4.47
C GLY A 211 21.22 -2.27 5.00
N THR A 212 20.06 -2.91 5.14
CA THR A 212 19.90 -4.25 5.73
C THR A 212 19.36 -5.23 4.68
N PRO A 213 20.19 -6.10 4.11
CA PRO A 213 19.70 -7.05 3.12
C PRO A 213 18.84 -8.16 3.73
N GLY A 214 17.69 -8.43 3.11
CA GLY A 214 16.87 -9.61 3.40
C GLY A 214 15.91 -9.45 4.57
N ASP A 215 15.66 -8.23 5.03
CA ASP A 215 14.53 -7.93 5.90
C ASP A 215 13.35 -7.35 5.11
N ALA A 216 12.22 -7.20 5.79
CA ALA A 216 10.96 -6.70 5.27
C ALA A 216 10.15 -6.11 6.42
N ILE A 217 9.07 -5.39 6.13
CA ILE A 217 8.12 -4.94 7.16
C ILE A 217 7.39 -6.16 7.74
N ARG A 218 6.94 -7.08 6.87
CA ARG A 218 6.23 -8.32 7.23
C ARG A 218 6.66 -9.48 6.33
N ASP A 219 6.48 -10.72 6.80
CA ASP A 219 6.57 -11.95 5.99
C ASP A 219 5.36 -12.84 6.31
N LEU A 220 4.44 -12.97 5.35
CA LEU A 220 3.19 -13.73 5.50
C LEU A 220 3.46 -15.23 5.76
N SER A 221 4.61 -15.74 5.34
CA SER A 221 5.01 -17.13 5.55
C SER A 221 5.61 -17.37 6.95
N LYS A 222 6.14 -16.32 7.58
CA LYS A 222 6.80 -16.35 8.89
C LYS A 222 6.52 -15.06 9.69
N PRO A 223 5.25 -14.78 10.03
CA PRO A 223 4.88 -13.53 10.69
C PRO A 223 5.62 -13.30 12.01
N GLU A 224 6.03 -14.37 12.69
CA GLU A 224 6.80 -14.28 13.92
C GLU A 224 8.22 -13.70 13.76
N GLN A 225 8.74 -13.55 12.54
CA GLN A 225 10.11 -13.07 12.32
C GLN A 225 10.26 -11.55 12.39
N PHE A 226 9.20 -10.79 12.12
CA PHE A 226 9.25 -9.33 12.06
C PHE A 226 8.51 -8.65 13.23
N THR A 227 8.35 -9.40 14.33
CA THR A 227 7.55 -9.02 15.51
C THR A 227 8.19 -7.98 16.44
N ASP A 228 9.29 -7.33 16.08
CA ASP A 228 9.98 -6.39 16.99
C ASP A 228 9.18 -5.10 17.26
N MET A 229 8.05 -4.88 16.57
CA MET A 229 7.06 -3.83 16.86
C MET A 229 5.93 -4.28 17.81
N ARG A 230 6.01 -5.50 18.36
CA ARG A 230 4.98 -6.08 19.24
C ARG A 230 5.08 -5.49 20.64
N GLU A 231 4.50 -4.29 20.84
CA GLU A 231 4.27 -3.80 22.20
C GLU A 231 3.39 -4.79 22.97
N VAL A 232 3.84 -5.17 24.16
CA VAL A 232 3.11 -6.08 25.05
C VAL A 232 1.84 -5.36 25.53
N GLY A 233 0.70 -5.66 24.90
CA GLY A 233 -0.61 -5.09 25.25
C GLY A 233 -1.60 -4.91 24.08
N SER A 234 -1.18 -5.12 22.84
CA SER A 234 -1.93 -4.72 21.64
C SER A 234 -2.85 -5.81 21.06
N GLU A 235 -3.65 -6.50 21.88
CA GLU A 235 -4.66 -7.46 21.37
C GLU A 235 -5.73 -6.79 20.47
N THR A 236 -5.65 -5.48 20.29
CA THR A 236 -6.54 -4.66 19.47
C THR A 236 -5.86 -4.03 18.24
N GLU A 237 -4.54 -4.13 18.09
CA GLU A 237 -3.80 -3.45 17.00
C GLU A 237 -3.95 -4.20 15.66
N PRO A 238 -4.60 -3.61 14.63
CA PRO A 238 -4.87 -4.28 13.36
C PRO A 238 -3.64 -4.90 12.69
N HIS A 239 -2.52 -4.16 12.63
CA HIS A 239 -1.27 -4.59 11.99
C HIS A 239 -0.72 -5.88 12.59
N LEU A 240 -0.78 -5.99 13.92
CA LEU A 240 -0.27 -7.16 14.64
C LEU A 240 -1.24 -8.33 14.57
N LEU A 241 -2.53 -8.07 14.47
CA LEU A 241 -3.55 -9.10 14.30
C LEU A 241 -3.58 -9.65 12.85
N ALA A 242 -3.15 -8.86 11.86
CA ALA A 242 -3.11 -9.23 10.44
C ALA A 242 -2.22 -10.47 10.15
N ASP A 243 -1.23 -10.73 11.00
CA ASP A 243 -0.38 -11.93 10.96
C ASP A 243 -1.18 -13.24 10.90
N ILE A 244 -2.32 -13.30 11.59
CA ILE A 244 -3.18 -14.49 11.65
C ILE A 244 -3.80 -14.80 10.28
N PRO A 245 -4.60 -13.89 9.67
CA PRO A 245 -5.13 -14.10 8.33
C PRO A 245 -4.04 -14.15 7.24
N ASN A 246 -2.91 -13.46 7.40
CA ASN A 246 -1.75 -13.55 6.51
C ASN A 246 -1.19 -14.98 6.42
N LEU A 247 -0.89 -15.58 7.58
CA LEU A 247 -0.41 -16.95 7.64
C LEU A 247 -1.45 -17.95 7.11
N ALA A 248 -2.74 -17.68 7.33
CA ALA A 248 -3.81 -18.50 6.78
C ALA A 248 -3.83 -18.43 5.23
N ALA A 249 -3.68 -17.23 4.65
CA ALA A 249 -3.61 -17.02 3.21
C ALA A 249 -2.38 -17.72 2.60
N TYR A 250 -1.20 -17.55 3.21
CA TYR A 250 0.01 -18.27 2.82
C TYR A 250 -0.23 -19.78 2.78
N ARG A 251 -0.74 -20.36 3.88
CA ARG A 251 -0.98 -21.82 3.97
C ARG A 251 -2.01 -22.30 2.96
N ALA A 252 -3.03 -21.49 2.67
CA ALA A 252 -4.04 -21.83 1.67
C ALA A 252 -3.44 -21.87 0.26
N ALA A 253 -2.52 -20.97 -0.09
CA ALA A 253 -1.85 -20.95 -1.39
C ALA A 253 -0.91 -22.15 -1.60
N GLN A 254 -0.47 -22.81 -0.53
CA GLN A 254 0.42 -23.97 -0.58
C GLN A 254 -0.32 -25.32 -0.62
N ALA A 255 -1.64 -25.33 -0.48
CA ALA A 255 -2.48 -26.53 -0.38
C ALA A 255 -2.91 -27.07 -1.76
#